data_AF-A0A540MEX9-F1
#
_entry.id   AF-A0A540MEX9-F1
#
_cell.length_a   1.000
_cell.length_b   1.000
_cell.length_c   1.000
_cell.angle_alpha   90.00
_cell.angle_beta   90.00
_cell.angle_gamma   90.00
#
_symmetry.space_group_name_H-M   'P 1'
#
loop_
_entity.id
_entity.type
_entity.pdbx_description
1 polymer ?
#
loop_
_entity_poly.entity_id
_entity_poly.type
_entity_poly.pdbx_seq_one_letter_code
_entity_poly.pdbx_strand_id
1 'polypeptide(L)'
;MHNQNISSFADLSTNSLSWNFDFRRNLNEAEIEEVARLLQKVEEVCLSQSRTDNRRWKLEASGLFTCKSYRSFLSNNGIMQYFPPYSQIWKSKVPPKVKILVWLVAKGKLNTCDQIQRRSHFICLSPHWCSLCKANEECVNHIFLHCSYTIQLWWKLFGEVRASWVIPKGCFELLSTKFQALGIGRKAKALWGCLVSAVFWNIWLERNKRIFEDYTGVGVEVLWGRVKYWAALWASVSNDFSNYSLSQLLWDLLAAVK
;
A
#
# COMPACT_ATOMS: atom_id res chain seq x y z
N MET A 1 4.96 17.59 40.41
CA MET A 1 3.73 16.81 40.65
C MET A 1 4.10 15.33 40.56
N HIS A 2 3.98 14.59 41.66
CA HIS A 2 4.14 13.13 41.64
C HIS A 2 3.08 12.52 40.70
N ASN A 3 3.44 11.48 39.94
CA ASN A 3 2.50 10.72 39.11
C ASN A 3 1.54 9.96 40.03
N GLN A 4 0.49 10.63 40.50
CA GLN A 4 -0.62 10.01 41.21
C GLN A 4 -1.54 9.28 40.23
N ASN A 5 -2.00 8.09 40.60
CA ASN A 5 -2.90 7.28 39.78
C ASN A 5 -4.29 7.91 39.73
N ILE A 6 -5.07 7.63 38.68
CA ILE A 6 -6.42 8.19 38.54
C ILE A 6 -7.30 7.75 39.71
N SER A 7 -7.12 6.52 40.19
CA SER A 7 -7.81 5.99 41.37
C SER A 7 -7.58 6.77 42.66
N SER A 8 -6.49 7.54 42.78
CA SER A 8 -6.23 8.35 43.99
C SER A 8 -7.10 9.60 44.08
N PHE A 9 -7.73 10.01 42.98
CA PHE A 9 -8.67 11.12 42.92
C PHE A 9 -10.14 10.66 42.97
N ALA A 10 -10.37 9.36 43.10
CA ALA A 10 -11.70 8.78 43.19
C ALA A 10 -12.04 8.50 44.65
N ASP A 11 -13.15 9.08 45.12
CA ASP A 11 -13.73 8.76 46.41
C ASP A 11 -14.85 7.72 46.21
N LEU A 12 -14.62 6.55 46.79
CA LEU A 12 -15.46 5.35 46.72
C LEU A 12 -16.24 5.13 48.02
N SER A 13 -16.26 6.13 48.92
CA SER A 13 -16.97 6.06 50.21
C SER A 13 -18.49 6.02 50.09
N THR A 14 -19.04 6.43 48.94
CA THR A 14 -20.47 6.36 48.62
C THR A 14 -20.73 5.33 47.53
N ASN A 15 -21.96 4.80 47.45
CA ASN A 15 -22.39 3.83 46.42
C ASN A 15 -22.32 4.38 44.97
N SER A 16 -21.78 5.59 44.78
CA SER A 16 -21.60 6.33 43.54
C SER A 16 -20.15 6.82 43.44
N LEU A 17 -19.53 6.67 42.27
CA LEU A 17 -18.18 7.17 42.01
C LEU A 17 -18.16 8.71 42.08
N SER A 18 -17.39 9.27 43.01
CA SER A 18 -17.20 10.73 43.13
C SER A 18 -15.74 11.11 42.95
N TRP A 19 -15.47 12.27 42.33
CA TRP A 19 -14.12 12.72 42.01
C TRP A 19 -13.70 13.86 42.94
N ASN A 20 -12.60 13.66 43.67
CA ASN A 20 -11.98 14.69 44.49
C ASN A 20 -10.56 14.99 44.01
N PHE A 21 -10.35 16.23 43.55
CA PHE A 21 -9.07 16.71 43.03
C PHE A 21 -8.26 17.55 44.02
N ASP A 22 -8.78 17.81 45.24
CA ASP A 22 -8.12 18.57 46.31
C ASP A 22 -7.44 19.88 45.82
N PHE A 23 -8.22 20.76 45.18
CA PHE A 23 -7.70 22.04 44.69
C PHE A 23 -7.18 22.91 45.85
N ARG A 24 -5.93 23.38 45.74
CA ARG A 24 -5.26 24.15 46.81
C ARG A 24 -5.82 25.56 47.04
N ARG A 25 -6.64 26.07 46.11
CA ARG A 25 -7.26 27.39 46.14
C ARG A 25 -8.57 27.37 45.37
N ASN A 26 -9.38 28.42 45.56
CA ASN A 26 -10.57 28.64 44.76
C ASN A 26 -10.20 28.79 43.28
N LEU A 27 -11.03 28.17 42.42
CA LEU A 27 -10.91 28.22 40.98
C LEU A 27 -11.51 29.52 40.45
N ASN A 28 -10.90 30.09 39.41
CA ASN A 28 -11.51 31.18 38.66
C ASN A 28 -12.51 30.64 37.60
N GLU A 29 -13.26 31.53 36.94
CA GLU A 29 -14.30 31.13 35.97
C GLU A 29 -13.76 30.26 34.81
N ALA A 30 -12.58 30.58 34.27
CA ALA A 30 -11.97 29.79 33.20
C ALA A 30 -11.52 28.39 33.69
N GLU A 31 -11.00 28.32 34.91
CA GLU A 31 -10.59 27.06 35.54
C GLU A 31 -11.80 26.17 35.89
N ILE A 32 -12.93 26.78 36.28
CA ILE A 32 -14.20 26.06 36.48
C ILE A 32 -14.64 25.39 35.17
N GLU A 33 -14.52 26.09 34.03
CA GLU A 33 -14.85 25.52 32.73
C GLU A 33 -13.92 24.35 32.35
N GLU A 34 -12.61 24.48 32.60
CA GLU A 34 -11.66 23.38 32.40
C GLU A 34 -11.97 22.16 33.29
N VAL A 35 -12.35 22.39 34.55
CA VAL A 35 -12.73 21.32 35.48
C VAL A 35 -14.04 20.65 35.04
N ALA A 36 -15.01 21.41 34.53
CA ALA A 36 -16.24 20.84 33.97
C ALA A 36 -15.94 19.94 32.76
N ARG A 37 -15.05 20.36 31.85
CA ARG A 37 -14.60 19.52 30.72
C ARG A 37 -13.81 18.29 31.18
N LEU A 38 -13.04 18.40 32.25
CA LEU A 38 -12.35 17.25 32.87
C LEU A 38 -13.35 16.26 33.44
N LEU A 39 -14.34 16.72 34.22
CA LEU A 39 -15.37 15.87 34.81
C LEU A 39 -16.15 15.10 33.75
N GLN A 40 -16.54 15.74 32.64
CA GLN A 40 -17.17 15.05 31.50
C GLN A 40 -16.31 13.90 30.94
N LYS A 41 -14.99 14.12 30.80
CA LYS A 41 -14.08 13.08 30.28
C LYS A 41 -13.88 11.92 31.25
N VAL A 42 -13.98 12.20 32.54
CA VAL A 42 -13.67 11.25 33.60
C VAL A 42 -14.94 10.48 34.02
N GLU A 43 -16.13 11.03 33.82
CA GLU A 43 -17.41 10.35 34.00
C GLU A 43 -17.56 9.11 33.09
N GLU A 44 -16.93 9.12 31.91
CA GLU A 44 -16.90 7.95 31.00
C GLU A 44 -15.99 6.81 31.49
N VAL A 45 -15.26 6.99 32.61
CA VAL A 45 -14.24 6.04 33.09
C VAL A 45 -14.82 5.10 34.15
N CYS A 46 -14.94 3.82 33.80
CA CYS A 46 -15.23 2.76 34.78
C CYS A 46 -13.94 2.28 35.47
N LEU A 47 -13.81 2.58 36.77
CA LEU A 47 -12.68 2.10 37.58
C LEU A 47 -12.82 0.62 37.94
N SER A 48 -11.71 -0.11 37.89
CA SER A 48 -11.65 -1.52 38.30
C SER A 48 -10.51 -1.70 39.29
N GLN A 49 -10.83 -1.93 40.58
CA GLN A 49 -9.84 -2.08 41.65
C GLN A 49 -8.91 -3.30 41.49
N SER A 50 -9.27 -4.27 40.65
CA SER A 50 -8.46 -5.46 40.38
C SER A 50 -7.40 -5.25 39.29
N ARG A 51 -7.34 -4.05 38.67
CA ARG A 51 -6.42 -3.75 37.56
C ARG A 51 -5.55 -2.54 37.86
N THR A 52 -4.28 -2.61 37.48
CA THR A 52 -3.34 -1.50 37.58
C THR A 52 -3.47 -0.55 36.38
N ASP A 53 -3.29 0.76 36.63
CA ASP A 53 -3.29 1.78 35.58
C ASP A 53 -2.14 1.55 34.59
N ASN A 54 -2.44 1.61 33.29
CA ASN A 54 -1.46 1.43 32.23
C ASN A 54 -1.55 2.57 31.21
N ARG A 55 -0.40 3.17 30.86
CA ARG A 55 -0.32 4.16 29.79
C ARG A 55 -0.53 3.46 28.45
N ARG A 56 -1.58 3.84 27.72
CA ARG A 56 -1.90 3.27 26.41
C ARG A 56 -1.56 4.24 25.28
N TRP A 57 -0.73 3.77 24.35
CA TRP A 57 -0.40 4.49 23.14
C TRP A 57 -1.54 4.40 22.13
N LYS A 58 -2.12 5.55 21.76
CA LYS A 58 -3.31 5.60 20.88
C LYS A 58 -3.01 5.33 19.40
N LEU A 59 -1.75 5.38 18.97
CA LEU A 59 -1.38 5.23 17.55
C LEU A 59 -1.13 3.79 17.12
N GLU A 60 -1.16 2.82 18.04
CA GLU A 60 -1.07 1.40 17.68
C GLU A 60 -2.13 0.60 18.42
N ALA A 61 -2.72 -0.39 17.75
CA ALA A 61 -3.71 -1.28 18.35
C ALA A 61 -3.14 -2.09 19.53
N SER A 62 -1.82 -2.35 19.52
CA SER A 62 -1.08 -2.95 20.63
C SER A 62 -1.17 -2.14 21.92
N GLY A 63 -1.46 -0.83 21.83
CA GLY A 63 -1.43 0.08 22.96
C GLY A 63 -0.02 0.37 23.47
N LEU A 64 1.03 -0.13 22.82
CA LEU A 64 2.43 0.06 23.20
C LEU A 64 3.05 1.21 22.42
N PHE A 65 3.87 2.00 23.11
CA PHE A 65 4.63 3.06 22.46
C PHE A 65 5.75 2.48 21.58
N THR A 66 5.91 3.01 20.38
CA THR A 66 7.07 2.73 19.53
C THR A 66 7.60 4.02 18.91
N CYS A 67 8.93 4.21 18.90
CA CYS A 67 9.54 5.36 18.21
C CYS A 67 9.13 5.42 16.72
N LYS A 68 8.88 4.25 16.12
CA LYS A 68 8.38 4.11 14.75
C LYS A 68 7.00 4.74 14.55
N SER A 69 6.03 4.43 15.42
CA SER A 69 4.67 4.99 15.31
C SER A 69 4.65 6.49 15.58
N TYR A 70 5.42 6.97 16.55
CA TYR A 70 5.53 8.41 16.84
C TYR A 70 6.18 9.18 15.68
N ARG A 71 7.31 8.70 15.15
CA ARG A 71 7.96 9.34 14.01
C ARG A 71 7.08 9.33 12.77
N SER A 72 6.40 8.22 12.50
CA SER A 72 5.42 8.12 11.40
C SER A 72 4.29 9.14 11.54
N PHE A 73 3.79 9.36 12.76
CA PHE A 73 2.75 10.36 13.02
C PHE A 73 3.25 11.78 12.77
N LEU A 74 4.44 12.13 13.26
CA LEU A 74 5.04 13.45 13.04
C LEU A 74 5.33 13.73 11.56
N SER A 75 5.90 12.75 10.85
CA SER A 75 6.25 12.90 9.43
C SER A 75 5.03 13.01 8.50
N ASN A 76 3.85 12.66 8.99
CA ASN A 76 2.60 12.63 8.22
C ASN A 76 1.54 13.59 8.77
N ASN A 77 1.95 14.69 9.43
CA ASN A 77 1.07 15.72 9.99
C ASN A 77 -0.05 15.17 10.89
N GLY A 78 0.27 14.16 11.70
CA GLY A 78 -0.68 13.58 12.66
C GLY A 78 -1.62 12.52 12.06
N ILE A 79 -1.47 12.16 10.79
CA ILE A 79 -2.25 11.10 10.15
C ILE A 79 -1.39 9.85 10.06
N MET A 80 -1.85 8.72 10.61
CA MET A 80 -1.22 7.43 10.29
C MET A 80 -1.39 7.15 8.79
N GLN A 81 -0.35 7.36 7.99
CA GLN A 81 -0.39 6.95 6.59
C GLN A 81 -0.29 5.44 6.48
N TYR A 82 -1.45 4.80 6.38
CA TYR A 82 -1.56 3.52 5.70
C TYR A 82 -1.10 3.73 4.25
N PHE A 83 -0.09 2.98 3.79
CA PHE A 83 0.29 2.92 2.38
C PHE A 83 -0.46 1.75 1.75
N PRO A 84 -1.63 1.95 1.12
CA PRO A 84 -2.50 0.86 0.69
C PRO A 84 -1.82 -0.15 -0.26
N PRO A 85 -0.92 0.26 -1.18
CA PRO A 85 -0.19 -0.68 -2.03
C PRO A 85 0.74 -1.66 -1.30
N TYR A 86 0.97 -1.50 0.01
CA TYR A 86 1.94 -2.29 0.78
C TYR A 86 1.74 -3.80 0.60
N SER A 87 0.51 -4.30 0.74
CA SER A 87 0.26 -5.74 0.64
C SER A 87 0.50 -6.25 -0.77
N GLN A 88 0.06 -5.52 -1.79
CA GLN A 88 0.22 -5.91 -3.19
C GLN A 88 1.70 -6.00 -3.57
N ILE A 89 2.51 -5.06 -3.09
CA ILE A 89 3.94 -5.00 -3.41
C ILE A 89 4.75 -5.99 -2.58
N TRP A 90 4.67 -5.91 -1.25
CA TRP A 90 5.64 -6.58 -0.38
C TRP A 90 5.27 -8.03 -0.08
N LYS A 91 3.97 -8.37 -0.07
CA LYS A 91 3.52 -9.76 0.11
C LYS A 91 3.53 -10.59 -1.18
N SER A 92 3.75 -9.97 -2.34
CA SER A 92 3.88 -10.67 -3.62
C SER A 92 5.04 -11.68 -3.60
N LYS A 93 4.92 -12.75 -4.38
CA LYS A 93 5.89 -13.84 -4.47
C LYS A 93 6.86 -13.63 -5.64
N VAL A 94 7.42 -12.42 -5.73
CA VAL A 94 8.32 -12.02 -6.83
C VAL A 94 9.69 -11.60 -6.31
N PRO A 95 10.73 -11.56 -7.16
CA PRO A 95 12.07 -11.15 -6.74
C PRO A 95 12.11 -9.72 -6.16
N PRO A 96 13.03 -9.43 -5.21
CA PRO A 96 13.15 -8.11 -4.59
C PRO A 96 13.27 -6.95 -5.58
N LYS A 97 14.03 -7.13 -6.68
CA LYS A 97 14.18 -6.10 -7.73
C LYS A 97 12.85 -5.70 -8.37
N VAL A 98 11.92 -6.65 -8.52
CA VAL A 98 10.59 -6.41 -9.07
C VAL A 98 9.72 -5.67 -8.05
N LYS A 99 9.80 -6.05 -6.77
CA LYS A 99 9.09 -5.33 -5.69
C LYS A 99 9.52 -3.86 -5.61
N ILE A 100 10.82 -3.60 -5.70
CA ILE A 100 11.38 -2.24 -5.71
C ILE A 100 10.85 -1.46 -6.93
N LEU A 101 10.83 -2.07 -8.12
CA LEU A 101 10.26 -1.45 -9.31
C LEU A 101 8.80 -1.05 -9.08
N VAL A 102 7.94 -1.98 -8.65
CA VAL A 102 6.51 -1.72 -8.44
C VAL A 102 6.29 -0.68 -7.32
N TRP A 103 7.14 -0.65 -6.30
CA TRP A 103 7.13 0.39 -5.28
C TRP A 103 7.46 1.78 -5.85
N LEU A 104 8.47 1.88 -6.71
CA LEU A 104 8.81 3.13 -7.40
C LEU A 104 7.70 3.58 -8.35
N VAL A 105 7.01 2.63 -9.00
CA VAL A 105 5.81 2.91 -9.79
C VAL A 105 4.71 3.51 -8.91
N ALA A 106 4.39 2.87 -7.78
CA ALA A 106 3.37 3.36 -6.85
C ALA A 106 3.69 4.77 -6.31
N LYS A 107 4.98 5.09 -6.17
CA LYS A 107 5.44 6.41 -5.73
C LYS A 107 5.58 7.44 -6.85
N GLY A 108 5.44 7.02 -8.12
CA GLY A 108 5.66 7.89 -9.28
C GLY A 108 7.10 8.38 -9.40
N LYS A 109 8.09 7.55 -9.01
CA LYS A 109 9.51 7.97 -8.89
C LYS A 109 10.45 7.33 -9.92
N LEU A 110 9.93 6.59 -10.89
CA LEU A 110 10.72 6.04 -11.99
C LEU A 110 11.31 7.12 -12.90
N ASN A 111 12.35 6.77 -13.66
CA ASN A 111 13.01 7.66 -14.60
C ASN A 111 12.23 7.74 -15.92
N THR A 112 11.02 8.29 -15.86
CA THR A 112 10.19 8.64 -17.01
C THR A 112 10.53 10.04 -17.51
N CYS A 113 10.20 10.38 -18.75
CA CYS A 113 10.55 11.70 -19.32
C CYS A 113 10.10 12.87 -18.42
N ASP A 114 8.86 12.83 -17.89
CA ASP A 114 8.37 13.87 -16.97
C ASP A 114 9.21 14.00 -15.69
N GLN A 115 9.66 12.88 -15.12
CA GLN A 115 10.48 12.88 -13.89
C GLN A 115 11.91 13.34 -14.16
N ILE A 116 12.48 12.97 -15.31
CA ILE A 116 13.82 13.42 -15.71
C ILE A 116 13.78 14.93 -15.96
N GLN A 117 12.77 15.43 -16.70
CA GLN A 117 12.59 16.85 -16.95
C GLN A 117 12.47 17.65 -15.64
N ARG A 118 11.70 17.15 -14.65
CA ARG A 118 11.58 17.76 -13.32
C ARG A 118 12.88 17.80 -12.51
N ARG A 119 13.79 16.85 -12.72
CA ARG A 119 15.09 16.81 -12.02
C ARG A 119 16.17 17.61 -12.76
N SER A 120 16.04 17.71 -14.09
CA SER A 120 17.03 18.30 -14.99
C SER A 120 16.34 19.25 -15.96
N HIS A 121 15.80 20.35 -15.44
CA HIS A 121 14.99 21.31 -16.23
C HIS A 121 15.72 21.88 -17.46
N PHE A 122 17.04 21.87 -17.45
CA PHE A 122 17.89 22.38 -18.53
C PHE A 122 18.11 21.39 -19.68
N ILE A 123 17.74 20.11 -19.50
CA ILE A 123 17.84 19.09 -20.55
C ILE A 123 16.50 19.05 -21.30
N CYS A 124 16.55 19.16 -22.63
CA CYS A 124 15.38 18.94 -23.49
C CYS A 124 15.38 17.48 -23.94
N LEU A 125 14.42 16.67 -23.46
CA LEU A 125 14.31 15.26 -23.78
C LEU A 125 13.59 15.06 -25.12
N SER A 126 14.30 15.13 -26.25
CA SER A 126 13.71 14.79 -27.55
C SER A 126 13.95 13.32 -27.92
N PRO A 127 12.92 12.55 -28.29
CA PRO A 127 11.50 12.89 -28.25
C PRO A 127 10.87 12.75 -26.84
N HIS A 128 9.91 13.63 -26.51
CA HIS A 128 9.16 13.58 -25.24
C HIS A 128 7.98 12.58 -25.25
N TRP A 129 7.75 11.90 -26.37
CA TRP A 129 6.67 10.92 -26.50
C TRP A 129 7.04 9.55 -25.96
N CYS A 130 6.04 8.84 -25.44
CA CYS A 130 6.14 7.50 -24.88
C CYS A 130 6.63 6.49 -25.91
N SER A 131 7.77 5.84 -25.65
CA SER A 131 8.41 4.89 -26.58
C SER A 131 7.56 3.64 -26.89
N LEU A 132 6.49 3.40 -26.12
CA LEU A 132 5.57 2.30 -26.34
C LEU A 132 4.50 2.60 -27.39
N CYS A 133 3.78 3.73 -27.27
CA CYS A 133 2.67 4.10 -28.16
C CYS A 133 3.04 5.10 -29.25
N LYS A 134 4.14 5.83 -29.08
CA LYS A 134 4.58 6.89 -29.97
C LYS A 134 3.62 8.07 -30.17
N ALA A 135 2.68 8.27 -29.25
CA ALA A 135 1.56 9.21 -29.43
C ALA A 135 1.43 10.26 -28.32
N ASN A 136 1.59 9.88 -27.05
CA ASN A 136 1.39 10.79 -25.90
C ASN A 136 2.68 10.99 -25.12
N GLU A 137 2.71 12.02 -24.28
CA GLU A 137 3.81 12.28 -23.36
C GLU A 137 4.04 11.12 -22.38
N GLU A 138 5.31 10.89 -22.06
CA GLU A 138 5.70 9.82 -21.16
C GLU A 138 5.63 10.24 -19.68
N CYS A 139 4.74 9.59 -18.93
CA CYS A 139 4.74 9.60 -17.46
C CYS A 139 4.45 8.19 -16.92
N VAL A 140 4.68 7.97 -15.62
CA VAL A 140 4.45 6.66 -14.97
C VAL A 140 3.04 6.13 -15.20
N ASN A 141 2.01 6.94 -14.97
CA ASN A 141 0.62 6.50 -15.16
C ASN A 141 0.31 6.23 -16.64
N HIS A 142 0.88 6.99 -17.56
CA HIS A 142 0.72 6.71 -18.98
C HIS A 142 1.38 5.38 -19.35
N ILE A 143 2.69 5.20 -19.09
CA ILE A 143 3.43 3.99 -19.47
C ILE A 143 2.75 2.72 -18.96
N PHE A 144 2.35 2.71 -17.68
CA PHE A 144 1.90 1.48 -17.03
C PHE A 144 0.39 1.27 -17.05
N LEU A 145 -0.41 2.25 -17.46
CA LEU A 145 -1.87 2.14 -17.38
C LEU A 145 -2.60 2.69 -18.61
N HIS A 146 -2.34 3.95 -18.97
CA HIS A 146 -3.14 4.67 -19.98
C HIS A 146 -2.59 4.61 -21.40
N CYS A 147 -1.38 4.07 -21.59
CA CYS A 147 -0.76 3.89 -22.89
C CYS A 147 -1.55 2.89 -23.73
N SER A 148 -1.84 3.25 -24.99
CA SER A 148 -2.62 2.42 -25.93
C SER A 148 -2.00 1.04 -26.20
N TYR A 149 -0.68 0.90 -26.06
CA TYR A 149 0.00 -0.38 -26.10
C TYR A 149 -0.19 -1.18 -24.80
N THR A 150 -0.07 -0.51 -23.64
CA THR A 150 -0.15 -1.13 -22.31
C THR A 150 -1.56 -1.54 -21.91
N ILE A 151 -2.57 -0.74 -22.26
CA ILE A 151 -3.97 -1.02 -21.94
C ILE A 151 -4.43 -2.36 -22.53
N GLN A 152 -3.94 -2.72 -23.73
CA GLN A 152 -4.21 -4.00 -24.36
C GLN A 152 -3.66 -5.17 -23.54
N LEU A 153 -2.49 -5.00 -22.91
CA LEU A 153 -1.90 -6.00 -22.03
C LEU A 153 -2.74 -6.21 -20.77
N TRP A 154 -3.31 -5.13 -20.20
CA TRP A 154 -4.26 -5.26 -19.10
C TRP A 154 -5.55 -5.94 -19.53
N TRP A 155 -6.08 -5.65 -20.72
CA TRP A 155 -7.25 -6.37 -21.25
C TRP A 155 -6.98 -7.87 -21.43
N LYS A 156 -5.77 -8.26 -21.84
CA LYS A 156 -5.36 -9.67 -21.88
C LYS A 156 -5.40 -10.30 -20.49
N LEU A 157 -4.81 -9.64 -19.48
CA LEU A 157 -4.83 -10.14 -18.11
C LEU A 157 -6.26 -10.28 -17.56
N PHE A 158 -7.08 -9.24 -17.67
CA PHE A 158 -8.44 -9.23 -17.14
C PHE A 158 -9.38 -10.17 -17.92
N GLY A 159 -9.16 -10.34 -19.23
CA GLY A 159 -9.84 -11.33 -20.05
C GLY A 159 -9.50 -12.77 -19.65
N GLU A 160 -8.22 -13.05 -19.40
CA GLU A 160 -7.75 -14.37 -18.94
C GLU A 160 -8.44 -14.79 -17.64
N VAL A 161 -8.45 -13.89 -16.65
CA VAL A 161 -9.08 -14.14 -15.34
C VAL A 161 -10.60 -13.93 -15.33
N ARG A 162 -11.21 -13.65 -16.49
CA ARG A 162 -12.64 -13.39 -16.68
C ARG A 162 -13.22 -12.34 -15.71
N ALA A 163 -12.46 -11.29 -15.44
CA ALA A 163 -12.89 -10.23 -14.55
C ALA A 163 -13.13 -8.93 -15.32
N SER A 164 -14.24 -8.27 -15.01
CA SER A 164 -14.48 -6.89 -15.44
C SER A 164 -13.62 -5.93 -14.62
N TRP A 165 -13.09 -4.90 -15.28
CA TRP A 165 -12.29 -3.90 -14.61
C TRP A 165 -12.56 -2.51 -15.17
N VAL A 166 -12.41 -1.50 -14.33
CA VAL A 166 -12.40 -0.09 -14.71
C VAL A 166 -10.99 0.41 -14.51
N ILE A 167 -10.48 1.13 -15.51
CA ILE A 167 -9.12 1.64 -15.50
C ILE A 167 -9.00 2.69 -14.39
N PRO A 168 -8.14 2.49 -13.37
CA PRO A 168 -7.97 3.47 -12.30
C PRO A 168 -7.33 4.77 -12.80
N LYS A 169 -7.42 5.83 -12.00
CA LYS A 169 -6.78 7.12 -12.31
C LYS A 169 -5.26 6.98 -12.50
N GLY A 170 -4.62 6.11 -11.72
CA GLY A 170 -3.18 5.89 -11.79
C GLY A 170 -2.75 4.57 -11.17
N CYS A 171 -1.44 4.34 -11.21
CA CYS A 171 -0.84 3.10 -10.72
C CYS A 171 -0.97 2.95 -9.20
N PHE A 172 -1.00 4.06 -8.46
CA PHE A 172 -1.19 4.04 -7.02
C PHE A 172 -2.57 3.46 -6.67
N GLU A 173 -3.64 3.93 -7.32
CA GLU A 173 -5.00 3.47 -7.12
C GLU A 173 -5.16 2.01 -7.55
N LEU A 174 -4.56 1.63 -8.69
CA LEU A 174 -4.53 0.24 -9.15
C LEU A 174 -3.90 -0.69 -8.11
N LEU A 175 -2.72 -0.35 -7.59
CA LEU A 175 -2.02 -1.16 -6.60
C LEU A 175 -2.67 -1.12 -5.21
N SER A 176 -3.48 -0.09 -4.94
CA SER A 176 -4.27 0.04 -3.71
C SER A 176 -5.55 -0.81 -3.75
N THR A 177 -6.03 -1.15 -4.95
CA THR A 177 -7.29 -1.86 -5.14
C THR A 177 -7.11 -3.35 -4.85
N LYS A 178 -8.00 -3.90 -4.01
CA LYS A 178 -8.03 -5.34 -3.70
C LYS A 178 -8.86 -6.08 -4.74
N PHE A 179 -8.22 -6.53 -5.81
CA PHE A 179 -8.86 -7.41 -6.77
C PHE A 179 -8.98 -8.82 -6.20
N GLN A 180 -10.18 -9.40 -6.32
CA GLN A 180 -10.48 -10.79 -5.98
C GLN A 180 -10.78 -11.63 -7.23
N ALA A 181 -10.22 -11.22 -8.38
CA ALA A 181 -10.48 -11.84 -9.69
C ALA A 181 -10.17 -13.35 -9.72
N LEU A 182 -9.19 -13.79 -8.93
CA LEU A 182 -8.79 -15.20 -8.81
C LEU A 182 -9.36 -15.89 -7.55
N GLY A 183 -10.22 -15.22 -6.79
CA GLY A 183 -10.73 -15.70 -5.49
C GLY A 183 -9.96 -15.17 -4.27
N ILE A 184 -10.34 -15.66 -3.08
CA ILE A 184 -9.92 -15.12 -1.77
C ILE A 184 -8.75 -15.93 -1.16
N GLY A 185 -8.46 -17.11 -1.72
CA GLY A 185 -7.47 -18.05 -1.23
C GLY A 185 -6.03 -17.54 -1.25
N ARG A 186 -5.14 -18.23 -0.51
CA ARG A 186 -3.71 -17.88 -0.43
C ARG A 186 -3.03 -17.97 -1.79
N LYS A 187 -3.26 -19.08 -2.53
CA LYS A 187 -2.76 -19.29 -3.89
C LYS A 187 -3.26 -18.20 -4.85
N ALA A 188 -4.54 -17.85 -4.77
CA ALA A 188 -5.13 -16.76 -5.57
C ALA A 188 -4.42 -15.43 -5.38
N LYS A 189 -4.20 -15.03 -4.12
CA LYS A 189 -3.49 -13.81 -3.77
C LYS A 189 -2.03 -13.83 -4.24
N ALA A 190 -1.35 -14.98 -4.11
CA ALA A 190 0.03 -15.15 -4.55
C ALA A 190 0.13 -15.03 -6.08
N LEU A 191 -0.71 -15.75 -6.83
CA LEU A 191 -0.71 -15.69 -8.29
C LEU A 191 -1.12 -14.31 -8.82
N TRP A 192 -2.12 -13.67 -8.21
CA TRP A 192 -2.49 -12.30 -8.56
C TRP A 192 -1.32 -11.32 -8.40
N GLY A 193 -0.60 -11.43 -7.27
CA GLY A 193 0.61 -10.65 -7.03
C GLY A 193 1.69 -10.88 -8.08
N CYS A 194 1.89 -12.13 -8.52
CA CYS A 194 2.83 -12.47 -9.59
C CYS A 194 2.41 -11.89 -10.94
N LEU A 195 1.14 -12.03 -11.33
CA LEU A 195 0.60 -11.54 -12.60
C LEU A 195 0.71 -10.01 -12.72
N VAL A 196 0.22 -9.29 -11.72
CA VAL A 196 0.28 -7.81 -11.71
C VAL A 196 1.73 -7.34 -11.76
N SER A 197 2.60 -7.92 -10.93
CA SER A 197 4.02 -7.56 -10.92
C SER A 197 4.72 -7.89 -12.24
N ALA A 198 4.30 -8.97 -12.92
CA ALA A 198 4.87 -9.39 -14.20
C ALA A 198 4.47 -8.43 -15.31
N VAL A 199 3.25 -7.89 -15.28
CA VAL A 199 2.81 -6.81 -16.19
C VAL A 199 3.72 -5.59 -16.02
N PHE A 200 3.86 -5.06 -14.79
CA PHE A 200 4.75 -3.92 -14.53
C PHE A 200 6.20 -4.19 -14.95
N TRP A 201 6.73 -5.37 -14.62
CA TRP A 201 8.09 -5.76 -14.97
C TRP A 201 8.34 -5.77 -16.48
N ASN A 202 7.45 -6.42 -17.24
CA ASN A 202 7.63 -6.57 -18.69
C ASN A 202 7.41 -5.26 -19.45
N ILE A 203 6.47 -4.40 -19.00
CA ILE A 203 6.30 -3.06 -19.58
C ILE A 203 7.59 -2.24 -19.40
N TRP A 204 8.18 -2.28 -18.21
CA TRP A 204 9.41 -1.53 -17.92
C TRP A 204 10.60 -2.03 -18.74
N LEU A 205 10.77 -3.35 -18.84
CA LEU A 205 11.82 -3.94 -19.67
C LEU A 205 11.63 -3.61 -21.15
N GLU A 206 10.41 -3.74 -21.67
CA GLU A 206 10.08 -3.43 -23.06
C GLU A 206 10.37 -1.97 -23.38
N ARG A 207 9.92 -1.04 -22.52
CA ARG A 207 10.18 0.40 -22.68
C ARG A 207 11.67 0.71 -22.68
N ASN A 208 12.43 0.18 -21.73
CA ASN A 208 13.86 0.45 -21.65
C ASN A 208 14.62 -0.15 -22.84
N LYS A 209 14.26 -1.36 -23.27
CA LYS A 209 14.88 -2.00 -24.42
C LYS A 209 14.70 -1.16 -25.69
N ARG A 210 13.50 -0.64 -25.92
CA ARG A 210 13.21 0.26 -27.07
C ARG A 210 14.02 1.55 -27.08
N ILE A 211 14.51 1.99 -25.93
CA ILE A 211 15.27 3.24 -25.79
C ILE A 211 16.78 3.00 -25.90
N PHE A 212 17.27 1.90 -25.34
CA PHE A 212 18.71 1.69 -25.15
C PHE A 212 19.34 0.66 -26.10
N GLU A 213 18.56 -0.17 -26.78
CA GLU A 213 19.10 -1.35 -27.52
C GLU A 213 18.74 -1.38 -29.02
N ASP A 214 18.54 -0.21 -29.68
CA ASP A 214 18.11 -0.11 -31.09
C ASP A 214 17.03 -1.14 -31.47
N TYR A 215 16.02 -1.21 -30.60
CA TYR A 215 15.00 -2.26 -30.62
C TYR A 215 13.65 -1.68 -31.01
N THR A 216 13.06 -2.22 -32.08
CA THR A 216 11.77 -1.74 -32.62
C THR A 216 10.57 -2.08 -31.73
N GLY A 217 10.74 -3.03 -30.80
CA GLY A 217 9.67 -3.51 -29.93
C GLY A 217 8.99 -4.77 -30.42
N VAL A 218 8.19 -5.39 -29.55
CA VAL A 218 7.29 -6.49 -29.93
C VAL A 218 5.81 -6.12 -29.75
N GLY A 219 4.94 -6.83 -30.47
CA GLY A 219 3.49 -6.75 -30.27
C GLY A 219 3.05 -7.25 -28.89
N VAL A 220 1.82 -6.87 -28.51
CA VAL A 220 1.24 -7.17 -27.19
C VAL A 220 1.14 -8.69 -26.93
N GLU A 221 0.89 -9.51 -27.95
CA GLU A 221 0.82 -10.98 -27.80
C GLU A 221 2.14 -11.59 -27.30
N VAL A 222 3.26 -11.15 -27.88
CA VAL A 222 4.59 -11.63 -27.47
C VAL A 222 4.90 -11.17 -26.05
N LEU A 223 4.56 -9.91 -25.74
CA LEU A 223 4.76 -9.38 -24.39
C LEU A 223 3.89 -10.11 -23.36
N TRP A 224 2.65 -10.46 -23.72
CA TRP A 224 1.75 -11.27 -22.89
C TRP A 224 2.33 -12.67 -22.62
N GLY A 225 2.95 -13.30 -23.62
CA GLY A 225 3.70 -14.55 -23.43
C GLY A 225 4.80 -14.42 -22.37
N ARG A 226 5.56 -13.32 -22.39
CA ARG A 226 6.60 -13.03 -21.37
C ARG A 226 5.99 -12.79 -19.98
N VAL A 227 4.83 -12.11 -19.90
CA VAL A 227 4.10 -11.91 -18.64
C VAL A 227 3.69 -13.24 -18.03
N LYS A 228 3.07 -14.13 -18.82
CA LYS A 228 2.67 -15.47 -18.36
C LYS A 228 3.88 -16.28 -17.89
N TYR A 229 4.97 -16.26 -18.66
CA TYR A 229 6.21 -16.93 -18.28
C TYR A 229 6.74 -16.46 -16.91
N TRP A 230 6.91 -15.14 -16.73
CA TRP A 230 7.42 -14.61 -15.46
C TRP A 230 6.47 -14.87 -14.29
N ALA A 231 5.16 -14.73 -14.50
CA ALA A 231 4.17 -15.03 -13.47
C ALA A 231 4.20 -16.51 -13.05
N ALA A 232 4.27 -17.43 -14.01
CA ALA A 232 4.38 -18.87 -13.77
C ALA A 232 5.69 -19.22 -13.04
N LEU A 233 6.81 -18.66 -13.48
CA LEU A 233 8.13 -18.88 -12.86
C LEU A 233 8.16 -18.41 -11.41
N TRP A 234 7.62 -17.23 -11.12
CA TRP A 234 7.59 -16.72 -9.76
C TRP A 234 6.60 -17.49 -8.87
N ALA A 235 5.47 -17.92 -9.43
CA ALA A 235 4.54 -18.81 -8.73
C ALA A 235 5.20 -20.16 -8.41
N SER A 236 5.87 -20.81 -9.37
CA SER A 236 6.44 -22.16 -9.20
C SER A 236 7.54 -22.24 -8.14
N VAL A 237 8.26 -21.13 -7.90
CA VAL A 237 9.31 -21.05 -6.87
C VAL A 237 8.71 -20.68 -5.49
N SER A 238 7.42 -20.36 -5.42
CA SER A 238 6.76 -20.06 -4.15
C SER A 238 6.30 -21.32 -3.43
N ASN A 239 6.47 -21.33 -2.10
CA ASN A 239 5.92 -22.39 -1.23
C ASN A 239 4.40 -22.58 -1.40
N ASP A 240 3.66 -21.56 -1.87
CA ASP A 240 2.22 -21.68 -2.10
C ASP A 240 1.85 -22.60 -3.28
N PHE A 241 2.81 -22.87 -4.19
CA PHE A 241 2.65 -23.72 -5.36
C PHE A 241 3.66 -24.87 -5.40
N SER A 242 4.11 -25.36 -4.24
CA SER A 242 5.09 -26.46 -4.14
C SER A 242 4.70 -27.74 -4.91
N ASN A 243 3.40 -27.93 -5.16
CA ASN A 243 2.86 -29.10 -5.85
C ASN A 243 2.73 -28.91 -7.37
N TYR A 244 3.12 -27.74 -7.89
CA TYR A 244 3.02 -27.42 -9.32
C TYR A 244 4.40 -27.16 -9.91
N SER A 245 4.70 -27.83 -11.02
CA SER A 245 5.86 -27.51 -11.83
C SER A 245 5.63 -26.23 -12.63
N LEU A 246 6.71 -25.61 -13.11
CA LEU A 246 6.64 -24.49 -14.05
C LEU A 246 5.85 -24.87 -15.33
N SER A 247 6.05 -26.09 -15.85
CA SER A 247 5.37 -26.55 -17.05
C SER A 247 3.85 -26.65 -16.85
N GLN A 248 3.40 -27.13 -15.69
CA GLN A 248 1.97 -27.19 -15.34
C GLN A 248 1.36 -25.79 -15.25
N LEU A 249 2.05 -24.85 -14.60
CA LEU A 249 1.59 -23.47 -14.47
C LEU A 249 1.58 -22.72 -15.80
N LEU A 250 2.53 -22.99 -16.70
CA LEU A 250 2.55 -22.40 -18.04
C LEU A 250 1.38 -22.90 -18.91
N TRP A 251 0.97 -24.15 -18.73
CA TRP A 251 -0.12 -24.75 -19.48
C TRP A 251 -1.47 -24.19 -19.04
N ASP A 252 -1.73 -24.11 -17.73
CA ASP A 252 -2.92 -23.47 -17.18
C ASP A 252 -2.63 -22.80 -15.83
N LEU A 253 -2.40 -21.48 -15.87
CA LEU A 253 -2.16 -20.66 -14.67
C LEU A 253 -3.36 -20.68 -13.72
N LEU A 254 -4.58 -20.80 -14.25
CA LEU A 254 -5.82 -20.65 -13.48
C LEU A 254 -6.25 -21.97 -12.82
N ALA A 255 -5.92 -23.12 -13.42
CA ALA A 255 -6.15 -24.43 -12.82
C ALA A 255 -5.49 -24.57 -11.43
N ALA A 256 -4.38 -23.87 -11.19
CA ALA A 256 -3.67 -23.95 -9.91
C ALA A 256 -4.36 -23.20 -8.75
N VAL A 257 -5.42 -22.46 -9.05
CA VAL A 257 -6.11 -21.57 -8.09
C VAL A 257 -7.61 -21.89 -7.94
N LYS A 258 -8.16 -22.74 -8.82
CA LYS A 258 -9.52 -23.28 -8.68
C LYS A 258 -9.64 -24.27 -7.54
#